data_AF-A0A659UKF0-F1
#
_entry.id   AF-A0A659UKF0-F1
#
_cell.length_a   1.000
_cell.length_b   1.000
_cell.length_c   1.000
_cell.angle_alpha   90.00
_cell.angle_beta   90.00
_cell.angle_gamma   90.00
#
_symmetry.space_group_name_H-M   'P 1'
#
loop_
_entity.id
_entity.type
_entity.pdbx_description
1 polymer ?
#
loop_
_entity_poly.entity_id
_entity_poly.type
_entity_poly.pdbx_seq_one_letter_code
_entity_poly.pdbx_strand_id
1 'polypeptide(L)' 'MTETKSIEVERLIPYSAEKIWRALTVPALVGEWLMQNDFAAQEGHRFTFRATPDHPGTGVAR' A
#
# COMPACT_ATOMS: atom_id res chain seq x y z
N MET A 1 9.91 -28.30 -4.50
CA MET A 1 9.71 -27.23 -3.49
C MET A 1 9.75 -25.91 -4.23
N THR A 2 8.75 -25.05 -4.10
CA THR A 2 8.76 -23.71 -4.72
C THR A 2 9.59 -22.76 -3.87
N GLU A 3 10.61 -22.15 -4.46
CA GLU A 3 11.46 -21.16 -3.79
C GLU A 3 10.74 -19.80 -3.74
N THR A 4 10.74 -19.17 -2.57
CA THR A 4 10.15 -17.83 -2.40
C THR A 4 11.15 -16.78 -2.86
N LYS A 5 10.71 -15.88 -3.75
CA LYS A 5 11.53 -14.74 -4.21
C LYS A 5 11.07 -13.45 -3.54
N SER A 6 12.03 -12.62 -3.14
CA SER A 6 11.78 -11.31 -2.54
C SER A 6 11.84 -10.20 -3.59
N ILE A 7 10.97 -9.21 -3.47
CA ILE A 7 11.02 -7.97 -4.26
C ILE A 7 11.33 -6.83 -3.29
N GLU A 8 12.43 -6.13 -3.54
CA GLU A 8 12.92 -5.04 -2.68
C GLU A 8 12.90 -3.73 -3.48
N VAL A 9 12.34 -2.67 -2.89
CA VAL A 9 12.26 -1.35 -3.49
C VAL A 9 12.63 -0.30 -2.44
N GLU A 10 13.69 0.46 -2.72
CA GLU A 10 14.15 1.54 -1.85
C GLU A 10 14.00 2.89 -2.54
N ARG A 11 13.60 3.91 -1.78
CA ARG A 11 13.34 5.25 -2.28
C ARG A 11 13.72 6.30 -1.24
N LEU A 12 14.50 7.31 -1.64
CA LEU A 12 14.69 8.52 -0.85
C LEU A 12 13.52 9.47 -1.10
N ILE A 13 12.78 9.80 -0.05
CA ILE A 13 11.64 10.72 -0.11
C ILE A 13 11.98 11.95 0.74
N PRO A 14 11.99 13.17 0.19
CA PRO A 14 12.39 14.39 0.89
C PRO A 14 11.27 14.95 1.79
N TYR A 15 10.65 14.09 2.59
CA TYR A 15 9.62 14.45 3.56
C TYR A 15 9.96 13.86 4.93
N SER A 16 9.41 14.45 6.00
CA SER A 16 9.60 13.92 7.34
C SER A 16 9.02 12.51 7.47
N ALA A 17 9.61 11.72 8.37
CA ALA A 17 9.12 10.37 8.68
C ALA A 17 7.63 10.38 9.07
N GLU A 18 7.17 11.38 9.81
CA GLU A 18 5.75 11.51 10.19
C GLU A 18 4.83 11.70 8.98
N LYS A 19 5.23 12.55 8.01
CA LYS A 19 4.43 12.78 6.80
C LYS A 19 4.34 11.52 5.95
N ILE A 20 5.45 10.78 5.84
CA ILE A 20 5.49 9.49 5.15
C ILE A 20 4.63 8.47 5.90
N TRP A 21 4.78 8.36 7.21
CA TRP A 21 4.00 7.44 8.04
C TRP A 21 2.49 7.66 7.88
N ARG A 22 2.04 8.92 7.87
CA ARG A 22 0.62 9.24 7.60
C ARG A 22 0.17 8.79 6.21
N ALA A 23 1.00 8.96 5.18
CA ALA A 23 0.68 8.49 3.83
C ALA A 23 0.59 6.96 3.72
N LEU A 24 1.27 6.23 4.63
CA LEU A 24 1.26 4.77 4.70
C LEU A 24 0.15 4.20 5.60
N THR A 25 -0.42 5.00 6.50
CA THR A 25 -1.33 4.50 7.56
C THR A 25 -2.70 5.14 7.60
N VAL A 26 -2.90 6.31 6.99
CA VAL A 26 -4.22 6.95 6.91
C VAL A 26 -4.97 6.38 5.71
N PRO A 27 -6.14 5.72 5.88
CA PRO A 27 -6.80 4.96 4.82
C PRO A 27 -7.11 5.78 3.57
N ALA A 28 -7.60 7.00 3.77
CA ALA A 28 -7.87 7.94 2.69
C ALA A 28 -6.59 8.26 1.90
N LEU A 29 -5.46 8.50 2.57
CA LEU A 29 -4.20 8.81 1.90
C LEU A 29 -3.60 7.59 1.20
N VAL A 30 -3.68 6.40 1.80
CA VAL A 30 -3.28 5.14 1.13
C VAL A 30 -4.12 4.90 -0.11
N GLY A 31 -5.41 5.24 -0.05
CA GLY A 31 -6.35 5.13 -1.17
C GLY A 31 -5.97 5.97 -2.39
N GLU A 32 -5.33 7.13 -2.19
CA GLU A 32 -4.95 8.03 -3.29
C GLU A 32 -3.83 7.50 -4.18
N TRP A 33 -2.94 6.63 -3.66
CA TRP A 33 -1.76 6.17 -4.40
C TRP A 33 -1.66 4.66 -4.55
N LEU A 34 -2.44 3.88 -3.79
CA LEU A 34 -2.44 2.43 -3.85
C LEU A 34 -3.80 1.85 -4.28
N MET A 35 -4.78 1.74 -3.38
CA MET A 35 -6.12 1.20 -3.63
C MET A 35 -7.07 1.61 -2.50
N GLN A 36 -8.38 1.71 -2.79
CA GLN A 36 -9.39 1.96 -1.77
C GLN A 36 -9.33 0.88 -0.67
N ASN A 37 -9.39 1.30 0.60
CA ASN A 37 -9.17 0.41 1.72
C ASN A 37 -9.90 0.87 2.98
N ASP A 38 -9.97 -0.03 3.96
CA ASP A 38 -10.49 0.18 5.32
C ASP A 38 -9.41 -0.10 6.37
N PHE A 39 -8.16 0.23 6.04
CA PHE A 39 -7.01 0.02 6.92
C PHE A 39 -7.16 0.75 8.27
N ALA A 40 -6.51 0.23 9.30
CA ALA A 40 -6.29 0.93 10.55
C ALA A 40 -4.94 0.50 11.11
N ALA A 41 -4.14 1.45 11.57
CA ALA A 41 -2.86 1.19 12.23
C ALA A 41 -3.08 0.67 13.67
N GLN A 42 -3.80 -0.45 13.79
CA GLN A 42 -4.17 -1.11 15.02
C GLN A 42 -3.83 -2.59 14.89
N GLU A 43 -3.16 -3.13 15.90
CA GLU A 43 -2.79 -4.55 15.92
C GLU A 43 -4.04 -5.43 15.89
N GLY A 44 -3.99 -6.50 15.08
CA GLY A 44 -5.10 -7.44 14.91
C GLY A 44 -6.22 -6.97 13.98
N HIS A 45 -6.19 -5.74 13.48
CA HIS A 45 -7.18 -5.26 12.52
C HIS A 45 -7.04 -5.98 11.17
N ARG A 46 -8.14 -6.54 10.67
CA ARG A 46 -8.21 -7.11 9.31
C ARG A 46 -8.77 -6.05 8.37
N PHE A 47 -8.11 -5.84 7.24
CA PHE A 47 -8.49 -4.87 6.24
C PHE A 47 -8.46 -5.50 4.84
N THR A 48 -9.09 -4.83 3.88
CA THR A 48 -9.15 -5.24 2.48
C THR A 48 -8.80 -4.08 1.55
N PHE A 49 -7.87 -4.33 0.63
CA PHE A 49 -7.67 -3.44 -0.52
C PHE A 49 -8.64 -3.81 -1.64
N ARG A 50 -9.34 -2.81 -2.16
CA ARG A 50 -10.33 -2.94 -3.24
C ARG A 50 -9.77 -2.29 -4.50
N ALA A 51 -9.36 -3.11 -5.45
CA ALA A 51 -8.98 -2.66 -6.78
C ALA A 51 -10.23 -2.23 -7.55
N THR A 52 -10.19 -1.05 -8.16
CA THR A 52 -11.17 -0.66 -9.17
C THR A 52 -10.56 -0.83 -10.56
N PRO A 53 -11.35 -1.13 -11.60
CA PRO A 53 -10.85 -1.37 -12.96
C PRO A 53 -10.04 -0.20 -13.54
N ASP A 54 -10.27 1.01 -13.05
CA ASP A 54 -9.67 2.27 -13.46
C ASP A 54 -8.39 2.64 -12.69
N HIS A 55 -8.03 1.92 -11.61
CA HIS A 55 -6.85 2.26 -10.82
C HIS A 55 -5.53 1.89 -11.54
N PRO A 56 -4.58 2.82 -11.73
CA PRO A 56 -3.36 2.64 -12.54
C PRO A 56 -2.32 1.63 -11.99
N GLY A 57 -2.69 0.84 -10.97
CA GLY A 57 -1.84 -0.16 -10.32
C GLY A 57 -2.39 -1.60 -10.38
N THR A 58 -3.54 -1.83 -11.01
CA THR A 58 -4.12 -3.17 -11.14
C THR A 58 -3.41 -3.96 -12.25
N GLY A 59 -2.14 -4.29 -12.03
CA GLY A 59 -1.33 -5.09 -12.94
C GLY A 59 -1.82 -6.54 -12.97
N VAL A 60 -2.39 -6.99 -14.09
CA VAL A 60 -2.40 -8.41 -14.41
C VAL A 60 -0.97 -8.80 -14.78
N ALA A 61 -0.26 -9.47 -13.88
CA ALA A 61 0.97 -10.16 -14.25
C ALA A 61 0.59 -11.23 -15.28
N ARG A 62 1.01 -11.03 -16.53
CA ARG A 62 0.85 -12.00 -17.62
C ARG A 62 2.10 -12.85 -17.74
#